data_AF-A0A8H5R2A7-F1
#
_entry.id   AF-A0A8H5R2A7-F1
#
_cell.length_a   1.000
_cell.length_b   1.000
_cell.length_c   1.000
_cell.angle_alpha   90.00
_cell.angle_beta   90.00
_cell.angle_gamma   90.00
#
_symmetry.space_group_name_H-M   'P 1'
#
loop_
_entity.id
_entity.type
_entity.pdbx_description
1 polymer ?
#
loop_
_entity_poly.entity_id
_entity_poly.type
_entity_poly.pdbx_seq_one_letter_code
_entity_poly.pdbx_strand_id
1 'polypeptide(L)'
;MKFSFLKALVPVLALVVGGFAQCPKQVTTYSPILSPGPSDVLFTSCASGADGPRVYPINSTTFDWWYFDAVSDDGEHALTVIFFTSSFVGFSFDLLNAIDPLNVYVFYNNGGDGFSFPISSTSVTIKLDGDGASGDWTGSGASFQGAADLSTYKVTFKKTLLNPSVEGTFTLKSRGPGHYVCGPLEAGQNMKVLPNVGWVNVMPAADAAVDVKINGQNIKFTGNGYHDKNWGDAPFLASLNGWYWGHATFGDYNIVFFDMLDKNNVEKVGGYVLKDGKVVGNTCTTGLRVRPVGTPYPPTLGSTNPTQMTLNMTLDDGTELDALLTVKKTQIDIELYSRWIGSIDGTVGDYAASGSALWEQFKVAS
;
A
#
# COMPACT_ATOMS: atom_id res chain seq x y z
N MET A 1 -65.92 -41.13 -2.48
CA MET A 1 -65.66 -39.90 -3.25
C MET A 1 -64.63 -39.09 -2.46
N LYS A 2 -63.35 -39.15 -2.82
CA LYS A 2 -62.24 -38.58 -2.03
C LYS A 2 -62.10 -37.09 -2.35
N PHE A 3 -62.20 -36.24 -1.33
CA PHE A 3 -61.91 -34.80 -1.41
C PHE A 3 -60.39 -34.59 -1.42
N SER A 4 -59.87 -33.90 -2.43
CA SER A 4 -58.48 -33.45 -2.53
C SER A 4 -58.46 -31.94 -2.31
N PHE A 5 -57.84 -31.50 -1.21
CA PHE A 5 -57.55 -30.10 -0.93
C PHE A 5 -56.26 -29.71 -1.65
N LEU A 6 -56.37 -28.84 -2.67
CA LEU A 6 -55.22 -28.19 -3.29
C LEU A 6 -54.74 -27.05 -2.35
N LYS A 7 -53.62 -27.26 -1.66
CA LYS A 7 -52.91 -26.17 -0.96
C LYS A 7 -52.11 -25.37 -2.01
N ALA A 8 -52.51 -24.13 -2.24
CA ALA A 8 -51.74 -23.17 -3.02
C ALA A 8 -50.46 -22.81 -2.25
N LEU A 9 -49.29 -23.16 -2.79
CA LEU A 9 -48.01 -22.59 -2.35
C LEU A 9 -47.90 -21.18 -2.93
N VAL A 10 -47.94 -20.18 -2.05
CA VAL A 10 -47.50 -18.81 -2.38
C VAL A 10 -45.98 -18.80 -2.31
N PRO A 11 -45.25 -18.39 -3.36
CA PRO A 11 -43.81 -18.24 -3.28
C PRO A 11 -43.51 -17.00 -2.43
N VAL A 12 -42.91 -17.21 -1.26
CA VAL A 12 -42.30 -16.13 -0.50
C VAL A 12 -41.04 -15.74 -1.27
N LEU A 13 -41.14 -14.64 -2.03
CA LEU A 13 -39.99 -14.00 -2.64
C LEU A 13 -39.11 -13.48 -1.49
N ALA A 14 -38.05 -14.21 -1.15
CA ALA A 14 -37.04 -13.73 -0.24
C ALA A 14 -36.41 -12.49 -0.86
N LEU A 15 -36.73 -11.31 -0.32
CA LEU A 15 -35.98 -10.08 -0.56
C LEU A 15 -34.56 -10.35 -0.07
N VAL A 16 -33.67 -10.67 -1.01
CA VAL A 16 -32.24 -10.54 -0.80
C VAL A 16 -32.01 -9.05 -0.61
N VAL A 17 -31.89 -8.62 0.64
CA VAL A 17 -31.32 -7.32 0.97
C VAL A 17 -29.85 -7.43 0.60
N GLY A 18 -29.55 -7.26 -0.70
CA GLY A 18 -28.22 -6.93 -1.14
C GLY A 18 -27.92 -5.58 -0.51
N GLY A 19 -27.15 -5.59 0.59
CA GLY A 19 -26.59 -4.37 1.12
C GLY A 19 -25.80 -3.74 -0.02
N PHE A 20 -26.31 -2.64 -0.58
CA PHE A 20 -25.49 -1.81 -1.44
C PHE A 20 -24.28 -1.41 -0.61
N ALA A 21 -23.11 -1.97 -0.93
CA ALA A 21 -21.87 -1.57 -0.28
C ALA A 21 -21.76 -0.05 -0.42
N GLN A 22 -21.79 0.65 0.72
CA GLN A 22 -21.85 2.11 0.68
C GLN A 22 -20.49 2.62 0.22
N CYS A 23 -20.48 3.26 -0.95
CA CYS A 23 -19.27 3.87 -1.48
C CYS A 23 -18.74 5.00 -0.58
N PRO A 24 -17.44 5.31 -0.66
CA PRO A 24 -16.83 6.35 0.16
C PRO A 24 -17.57 7.68 0.01
N LYS A 25 -17.73 8.40 1.13
CA LYS A 25 -18.35 9.74 1.12
C LYS A 25 -17.42 10.75 0.46
N GLN A 26 -18.01 11.77 -0.17
CA GLN A 26 -17.24 12.86 -0.81
C GLN A 26 -16.29 13.56 0.16
N VAL A 27 -16.70 13.70 1.42
CA VAL A 27 -15.89 14.28 2.49
C VAL A 27 -16.02 13.41 3.72
N THR A 28 -14.88 13.05 4.31
CA THR A 28 -14.82 12.29 5.56
C THR A 28 -13.88 13.00 6.53
N THR A 29 -14.32 13.17 7.78
CA THR A 29 -13.53 13.80 8.84
C THR A 29 -13.37 12.83 9.99
N TYR A 30 -12.15 12.71 10.51
CA TYR A 30 -11.79 11.85 11.62
C TYR A 30 -11.36 12.67 12.84
N SER A 31 -11.74 12.16 14.00
CA SER A 31 -11.26 12.59 15.32
C SER A 31 -10.22 11.56 15.82
N PRO A 32 -9.25 11.96 16.66
CA PRO A 32 -8.31 11.02 17.27
C PRO A 32 -8.98 10.08 18.29
N ILE A 33 -10.26 10.30 18.60
CA ILE A 33 -11.04 9.46 19.50
C ILE A 33 -11.60 8.26 18.73
N LEU A 34 -11.23 7.06 19.15
CA LEU A 34 -11.75 5.81 18.58
C LEU A 34 -13.24 5.65 18.88
N SER A 35 -13.96 5.14 17.89
CA SER A 35 -15.37 4.76 18.03
C SER A 35 -15.50 3.53 18.94
N PRO A 36 -16.45 3.53 19.91
CA PRO A 36 -16.78 2.34 20.69
C PRO A 36 -17.64 1.34 19.89
N GLY A 37 -18.20 1.75 18.75
CA GLY A 37 -19.03 0.91 17.88
C GLY A 37 -18.25 0.33 16.70
N PRO A 38 -18.92 -0.51 15.86
CA PRO A 38 -18.29 -1.08 14.68
C PRO A 38 -17.92 0.00 13.66
N SER A 39 -16.98 -0.35 12.78
CA SER A 39 -16.62 0.44 11.61
C SER A 39 -17.26 -0.18 10.37
N ASP A 40 -17.72 0.66 9.46
CA ASP A 40 -18.03 0.24 8.10
C ASP A 40 -16.71 0.12 7.33
N VAL A 41 -16.47 -1.05 6.74
CA VAL A 41 -15.24 -1.35 5.99
C VAL A 41 -15.56 -1.83 4.59
N LEU A 42 -15.01 -1.14 3.58
CA LEU A 42 -15.32 -1.36 2.18
C LEU A 42 -14.30 -2.28 1.49
N PHE A 43 -14.69 -3.50 1.14
CA PHE A 43 -13.84 -4.45 0.40
C PHE A 43 -14.27 -4.72 -1.04
N THR A 44 -15.37 -4.10 -1.48
CA THR A 44 -15.82 -4.14 -2.88
C THR A 44 -15.63 -2.78 -3.51
N SER A 45 -14.99 -2.71 -4.68
CA SER A 45 -14.72 -1.44 -5.35
C SER A 45 -16.00 -0.72 -5.81
N CYS A 46 -15.90 0.59 -5.87
CA CYS A 46 -16.95 1.48 -6.36
C CYS A 46 -16.65 1.97 -7.78
N ALA A 47 -17.60 2.65 -8.41
CA ALA A 47 -17.42 3.23 -9.74
C ALA A 47 -16.41 4.39 -9.76
N SER A 48 -16.11 4.97 -8.60
CA SER A 48 -15.09 6.00 -8.43
C SER A 48 -14.57 5.98 -6.98
N GLY A 49 -13.62 6.85 -6.68
CA GLY A 49 -13.03 7.02 -5.35
C GLY A 49 -12.03 5.93 -5.01
N ALA A 50 -11.21 5.52 -5.99
CA ALA A 50 -10.15 4.53 -5.80
C ALA A 50 -9.25 4.85 -4.59
N ASP A 51 -8.86 6.11 -4.42
CA ASP A 51 -8.02 6.57 -3.31
C ASP A 51 -8.82 7.02 -2.06
N GLY A 52 -10.13 6.76 -2.07
CA GLY A 52 -11.04 7.17 -1.00
C GLY A 52 -10.88 6.41 0.31
N PRO A 53 -11.34 6.99 1.44
CA PRO A 53 -11.36 6.29 2.72
C PRO A 53 -12.22 5.03 2.65
N ARG A 54 -11.73 3.95 3.25
CA ARG A 54 -12.35 2.62 3.23
C ARG A 54 -12.88 2.19 4.58
N VAL A 55 -12.48 2.88 5.64
CA VAL A 55 -12.90 2.63 7.03
C VAL A 55 -13.54 3.88 7.62
N TYR A 56 -14.75 3.76 8.15
CA TYR A 56 -15.36 4.82 8.96
C TYR A 56 -16.42 4.29 9.93
N PRO A 57 -16.48 4.79 11.18
CA PRO A 57 -15.42 5.54 11.89
C PRO A 57 -14.20 4.65 12.14
N ILE A 58 -13.12 5.17 12.74
CA ILE A 58 -11.99 4.32 13.20
C ILE A 58 -12.41 3.66 14.52
N ASN A 59 -12.35 2.34 14.61
CA ASN A 59 -12.54 1.62 15.87
C ASN A 59 -11.21 1.06 16.39
N SER A 60 -11.24 0.25 17.45
CA SER A 60 -10.03 -0.29 18.06
C SER A 60 -9.24 -1.28 17.20
N THR A 61 -9.80 -1.93 16.19
CA THR A 61 -9.11 -2.98 15.40
C THR A 61 -8.90 -2.62 13.94
N THR A 62 -9.45 -1.50 13.48
CA THR A 62 -9.39 -1.10 12.07
C THR A 62 -8.19 -0.23 11.76
N PHE A 63 -7.77 -0.30 10.51
CA PHE A 63 -6.75 0.57 9.95
C PHE A 63 -7.12 1.00 8.52
N ASP A 64 -6.67 2.19 8.13
CA ASP A 64 -6.65 2.68 6.75
C ASP A 64 -5.45 3.62 6.64
N TRP A 65 -4.64 3.46 5.59
CA TRP A 65 -3.47 4.30 5.35
C TRP A 65 -3.28 4.62 3.87
N TRP A 66 -2.67 5.78 3.65
CA TRP A 66 -2.20 6.25 2.34
C TRP A 66 -0.69 6.27 2.37
N TYR A 67 -0.07 5.47 1.50
CA TYR A 67 1.36 5.30 1.42
C TYR A 67 1.90 5.99 0.18
N PHE A 68 2.93 6.79 0.33
CA PHE A 68 3.65 7.43 -0.78
C PHE A 68 5.14 7.18 -0.62
N ASP A 69 5.84 6.83 -1.69
CA ASP A 69 7.30 6.80 -1.66
C ASP A 69 7.97 7.34 -2.92
N ALA A 70 9.26 7.61 -2.77
CA ALA A 70 10.18 7.87 -3.84
C ALA A 70 11.55 7.27 -3.51
N VAL A 71 12.22 6.72 -4.51
CA VAL A 71 13.60 6.22 -4.48
C VAL A 71 14.38 6.91 -5.59
N SER A 72 15.57 7.43 -5.29
CA SER A 72 16.44 8.01 -6.31
C SER A 72 16.89 6.96 -7.32
N ASP A 73 17.23 7.39 -8.54
CA ASP A 73 17.66 6.49 -9.62
C ASP A 73 18.90 5.66 -9.26
N ASP A 74 19.78 6.21 -8.40
CA ASP A 74 20.97 5.53 -7.88
C ASP A 74 20.69 4.62 -6.68
N GLY A 75 19.49 4.68 -6.08
CA GLY A 75 19.10 3.91 -4.90
C GLY A 75 19.79 4.34 -3.60
N GLU A 76 20.32 5.56 -3.51
CA GLU A 76 20.99 6.09 -2.31
C GLU A 76 20.08 6.98 -1.44
N HIS A 77 19.00 7.52 -2.03
CA HIS A 77 18.05 8.39 -1.35
C HIS A 77 16.64 7.82 -1.46
N ALA A 78 15.86 8.00 -0.41
CA ALA A 78 14.46 7.65 -0.42
C ALA A 78 13.66 8.52 0.54
N LEU A 79 12.38 8.68 0.25
CA LEU A 79 11.40 9.29 1.14
C LEU A 79 10.14 8.43 1.07
N THR A 80 9.66 7.98 2.23
CA THR A 80 8.37 7.31 2.36
C THR A 80 7.51 8.07 3.36
N VAL A 81 6.25 8.31 3.02
CA VAL A 81 5.29 9.04 3.84
C VAL A 81 4.03 8.20 3.96
N ILE A 82 3.59 7.93 5.19
CA ILE A 82 2.39 7.14 5.46
C ILE A 82 1.44 7.96 6.31
N PHE A 83 0.26 8.24 5.77
CA PHE A 83 -0.80 8.96 6.46
C PHE A 83 -1.79 7.96 7.06
N PHE A 84 -1.94 7.96 8.38
CA PHE A 84 -2.78 7.00 9.08
C PHE A 84 -4.13 7.57 9.51
N THR A 85 -5.16 6.76 9.30
CA THR A 85 -6.39 6.74 10.09
C THR A 85 -6.54 5.33 10.68
N SER A 86 -5.67 4.98 11.63
CA SER A 86 -5.48 3.61 12.11
C SER A 86 -5.38 3.56 13.62
N SER A 87 -6.08 2.64 14.27
CA SER A 87 -5.82 2.42 15.70
C SER A 87 -4.47 1.74 15.93
N PHE A 88 -3.90 1.93 17.12
CA PHE A 88 -2.68 1.24 17.54
C PHE A 88 -2.78 -0.29 17.38
N VAL A 89 -3.92 -0.88 17.75
CA VAL A 89 -4.14 -2.34 17.63
C VAL A 89 -4.44 -2.77 16.19
N GLY A 90 -5.01 -1.89 15.35
CA GLY A 90 -5.20 -2.14 13.93
C GLY A 90 -3.86 -2.26 13.21
N PHE A 91 -3.05 -1.20 13.26
CA PHE A 91 -1.66 -1.20 12.83
C PHE A 91 -0.90 0.04 13.36
N SER A 92 0.35 -0.17 13.80
CA SER A 92 1.29 0.87 14.22
C SER A 92 2.73 0.42 13.96
N PHE A 93 3.61 1.37 13.61
CA PHE A 93 5.05 1.12 13.51
C PHE A 93 5.78 1.22 14.86
N ASP A 94 5.21 1.94 15.83
CA ASP A 94 5.63 1.79 17.22
C ASP A 94 4.81 0.67 17.83
N LEU A 95 5.47 -0.42 18.16
CA LEU A 95 4.85 -1.65 18.65
C LEU A 95 4.73 -1.65 20.18
N LEU A 96 5.35 -0.69 20.85
CA LEU A 96 5.47 -0.64 22.31
C LEU A 96 4.67 0.51 22.92
N ASN A 97 4.43 1.58 22.17
CA ASN A 97 3.71 2.75 22.66
C ASN A 97 2.43 3.00 21.86
N ALA A 98 1.33 3.27 22.56
CA ALA A 98 0.10 3.72 21.93
C ALA A 98 0.33 5.05 21.22
N ILE A 99 0.20 5.04 19.89
CA ILE A 99 0.29 6.23 19.05
C ILE A 99 -1.11 6.74 18.72
N ASP A 100 -1.21 8.06 18.54
CA ASP A 100 -2.41 8.74 18.03
C ASP A 100 -2.88 8.09 16.72
N PRO A 101 -4.16 7.74 16.58
CA PRO A 101 -4.65 7.07 15.38
C PRO A 101 -4.57 7.91 14.09
N LEU A 102 -4.31 9.21 14.21
CA LEU A 102 -4.22 10.18 13.14
C LEU A 102 -2.79 10.67 12.92
N ASN A 103 -1.80 9.80 12.98
CA ASN A 103 -0.40 10.18 12.81
C ASN A 103 0.05 10.10 11.33
N VAL A 104 1.12 10.83 11.02
CA VAL A 104 1.84 10.71 9.74
C VAL A 104 3.23 10.21 10.04
N TYR A 105 3.64 9.08 9.46
CA TYR A 105 5.01 8.61 9.54
C TYR A 105 5.83 9.09 8.34
N VAL A 106 7.01 9.60 8.62
CA VAL A 106 8.01 9.96 7.61
C VAL A 106 9.22 9.07 7.80
N PHE A 107 9.66 8.41 6.73
CA PHE A 107 10.89 7.63 6.64
C PHE A 107 11.76 8.23 5.55
N TYR A 108 13.06 8.31 5.76
CA TYR A 108 13.95 8.80 4.72
C TYR A 108 15.34 8.18 4.78
N ASN A 109 15.95 8.01 3.61
CA ASN A 109 17.38 7.73 3.43
C ASN A 109 18.04 8.96 2.80
N ASN A 110 19.21 9.33 3.31
CA ASN A 110 20.01 10.43 2.76
C ASN A 110 21.46 9.99 2.54
N GLY A 111 21.67 9.01 1.65
CA GLY A 111 22.97 8.37 1.39
C GLY A 111 23.40 7.32 2.44
N GLY A 112 22.66 7.19 3.55
CA GLY A 112 22.89 6.21 4.61
C GLY A 112 21.64 5.38 4.90
N ASP A 113 21.71 4.58 5.96
CA ASP A 113 20.53 3.92 6.50
C ASP A 113 19.49 4.94 6.98
N GLY A 114 18.24 4.48 7.05
CA GLY A 114 17.09 5.34 7.18
C GLY A 114 16.82 5.79 8.60
N PHE A 115 16.13 6.92 8.69
CA PHE A 115 15.54 7.42 9.92
C PHE A 115 14.04 7.54 9.73
N SER A 116 13.29 7.42 10.83
CA SER A 116 11.85 7.64 10.80
C SER A 116 11.36 8.35 12.05
N PHE A 117 10.23 9.06 11.91
CA PHE A 117 9.56 9.70 13.02
C PHE A 117 8.06 9.89 12.70
N PRO A 118 7.18 9.78 13.71
CA PRO A 118 5.78 10.14 13.57
C PRO A 118 5.56 11.65 13.74
N ILE A 119 4.48 12.16 13.17
CA ILE A 119 3.95 13.50 13.35
C ILE A 119 2.48 13.37 13.72
N SER A 120 2.10 13.85 14.91
CA SER A 120 0.71 13.81 15.36
C SER A 120 -0.15 14.86 14.65
N SER A 121 -1.45 14.60 14.56
CA SER A 121 -2.46 15.55 14.10
C SER A 121 -3.64 15.59 15.07
N THR A 122 -4.47 16.63 15.00
CA THR A 122 -5.63 16.79 15.89
C THR A 122 -6.94 16.35 15.26
N SER A 123 -6.97 16.24 13.93
CA SER A 123 -8.08 15.73 13.14
C SER A 123 -7.62 15.51 11.71
N VAL A 124 -8.34 14.69 10.96
CA VAL A 124 -8.07 14.44 9.54
C VAL A 124 -9.31 14.81 8.74
N THR A 125 -9.15 15.48 7.61
CA THR A 125 -10.22 15.62 6.61
C THR A 125 -9.73 15.13 5.26
N ILE A 126 -10.51 14.24 4.64
CA ILE A 126 -10.23 13.68 3.32
C ILE A 126 -11.39 14.04 2.41
N LYS A 127 -11.04 14.54 1.21
CA LYS A 127 -11.98 14.94 0.17
C LYS A 127 -11.70 14.13 -1.09
N LEU A 128 -12.75 13.59 -1.68
CA LEU A 128 -12.68 12.90 -2.96
C LEU A 128 -12.85 13.88 -4.13
N ASP A 129 -12.22 13.53 -5.24
CA ASP A 129 -12.46 14.12 -6.55
C ASP A 129 -12.20 13.02 -7.59
N GLY A 130 -13.21 12.63 -8.38
CA GLY A 130 -13.10 11.45 -9.26
C GLY A 130 -12.63 10.19 -8.51
N ASP A 131 -11.50 9.64 -8.96
CA ASP A 131 -10.80 8.54 -8.28
C ASP A 131 -9.77 8.99 -7.25
N GLY A 132 -9.32 10.25 -7.34
CA GLY A 132 -8.31 10.83 -6.47
C GLY A 132 -8.86 11.28 -5.12
N ALA A 133 -7.95 11.49 -4.18
CA ALA A 133 -8.25 12.06 -2.88
C ALA A 133 -7.27 13.18 -2.51
N SER A 134 -7.73 14.08 -1.64
CA SER A 134 -6.90 15.08 -0.96
C SER A 134 -7.12 14.98 0.55
N GLY A 135 -6.05 14.80 1.30
CA GLY A 135 -6.08 14.62 2.75
C GLY A 135 -5.32 15.72 3.50
N ASP A 136 -5.87 16.19 4.60
CA ASP A 136 -5.25 17.16 5.52
C ASP A 136 -5.23 16.61 6.95
N TRP A 137 -4.02 16.34 7.46
CA TRP A 137 -3.77 15.95 8.84
C TRP A 137 -3.59 17.21 9.69
N THR A 138 -4.71 17.79 10.10
CA THR A 138 -4.79 19.12 10.72
C THR A 138 -3.84 19.26 11.92
N GLY A 139 -3.09 20.38 11.95
CA GLY A 139 -2.12 20.67 13.01
C GLY A 139 -0.73 20.06 12.78
N SER A 140 -0.63 18.96 12.05
CA SER A 140 0.67 18.35 11.67
C SER A 140 1.40 19.17 10.59
N GLY A 141 0.67 19.94 9.78
CA GLY A 141 1.23 20.60 8.60
C GLY A 141 1.55 19.64 7.45
N ALA A 142 1.22 18.35 7.57
CA ALA A 142 1.30 17.35 6.51
C ALA A 142 -0.06 17.19 5.81
N SER A 143 -0.04 17.17 4.49
CA SER A 143 -1.23 17.00 3.64
C SER A 143 -0.82 16.40 2.30
N PHE A 144 -1.78 15.81 1.59
CA PHE A 144 -1.62 15.43 0.19
C PHE A 144 -2.79 15.91 -0.67
N GLN A 145 -2.52 16.11 -1.96
CA GLN A 145 -3.50 16.49 -2.98
C GLN A 145 -3.31 15.59 -4.20
N GLY A 146 -4.33 14.81 -4.55
CA GLY A 146 -4.41 13.98 -5.74
C GLY A 146 -5.34 14.55 -6.80
N ALA A 147 -4.98 14.37 -8.07
CA ALA A 147 -5.82 14.71 -9.21
C ALA A 147 -6.97 13.69 -9.40
N ALA A 148 -8.08 14.14 -9.99
CA ALA A 148 -9.28 13.33 -10.15
C ALA A 148 -9.09 12.05 -10.97
N ASP A 149 -8.11 12.08 -11.89
CA ASP A 149 -7.74 11.00 -12.80
C ASP A 149 -6.48 10.23 -12.35
N LEU A 150 -6.03 10.46 -11.12
CA LEU A 150 -4.82 9.87 -10.54
C LEU A 150 -3.52 10.24 -11.29
N SER A 151 -3.53 11.29 -12.13
CA SER A 151 -2.35 11.65 -12.94
C SER A 151 -1.22 12.27 -12.12
N THR A 152 -1.55 13.00 -11.05
CA THR A 152 -0.57 13.69 -10.21
C THR A 152 -0.96 13.69 -8.75
N TYR A 153 0.04 13.56 -7.87
CA TYR A 153 -0.11 13.74 -6.43
C TYR A 153 0.96 14.69 -5.89
N LYS A 154 0.61 15.44 -4.85
CA LYS A 154 1.54 16.31 -4.13
C LYS A 154 1.36 16.18 -2.63
N VAL A 155 2.39 15.66 -1.97
CA VAL A 155 2.57 15.72 -0.52
C VAL A 155 3.22 17.06 -0.15
N THR A 156 2.69 17.72 0.86
CA THR A 156 3.20 19.01 1.38
C THR A 156 3.41 18.92 2.88
N PHE A 157 4.59 19.37 3.32
CA PHE A 157 4.93 19.54 4.73
C PHE A 157 5.16 21.02 5.05
N LYS A 158 4.55 21.49 6.13
CA LYS A 158 4.76 22.81 6.71
C LYS A 158 5.18 22.67 8.16
N LYS A 159 6.11 23.52 8.60
CA LYS A 159 6.44 23.59 10.02
C LYS A 159 5.24 24.02 10.85
N THR A 160 5.01 23.28 11.92
CA THR A 160 4.02 23.59 12.94
C THR A 160 4.61 23.27 14.32
N LEU A 161 3.83 23.49 15.37
CA LEU A 161 4.23 23.05 16.71
C LEU A 161 4.35 21.51 16.81
N LEU A 162 3.51 20.77 16.08
CA LEU A 162 3.52 19.30 16.06
C LEU A 162 4.52 18.74 15.04
N ASN A 163 4.95 19.57 14.08
CA ASN A 163 5.97 19.24 13.08
C ASN A 163 7.09 20.28 13.06
N PRO A 164 8.05 20.20 13.99
CA PRO A 164 9.23 21.06 13.96
C PRO A 164 10.27 20.58 12.92
N SER A 165 10.14 19.35 12.43
CA SER A 165 11.23 18.60 11.81
C SER A 165 11.23 18.64 10.29
N VAL A 166 10.07 18.61 9.62
CA VAL A 166 9.99 18.51 8.15
C VAL A 166 9.21 19.65 7.51
N GLU A 167 9.74 20.18 6.41
CA GLU A 167 9.07 21.13 5.53
C GLU A 167 9.44 20.88 4.07
N GLY A 168 8.57 21.26 3.14
CA GLY A 168 8.81 21.14 1.71
C GLY A 168 7.74 20.32 0.99
N THR A 169 8.09 19.77 -0.16
CA THR A 169 7.14 19.09 -1.04
C THR A 169 7.71 17.83 -1.66
N PHE A 170 6.84 16.88 -1.90
CA PHE A 170 7.10 15.65 -2.63
C PHE A 170 5.97 15.47 -3.66
N THR A 171 6.31 15.34 -4.93
CA THR A 171 5.33 15.20 -6.03
C THR A 171 5.53 13.91 -6.80
N LEU A 172 4.42 13.35 -7.26
CA LEU A 172 4.35 12.19 -8.13
C LEU A 172 3.59 12.55 -9.41
N LYS A 173 4.09 12.08 -10.54
CA LYS A 173 3.39 12.10 -11.83
C LYS A 173 3.32 10.68 -12.37
N SER A 174 2.11 10.16 -12.57
CA SER A 174 1.93 8.76 -12.96
C SER A 174 2.56 8.43 -14.32
N ARG A 175 3.14 7.23 -14.41
CA ARG A 175 3.61 6.60 -15.64
C ARG A 175 2.70 5.47 -16.13
N GLY A 176 1.67 5.08 -15.37
CA GLY A 176 0.76 4.01 -15.77
C GLY A 176 -0.54 4.00 -14.96
N PRO A 177 -1.53 3.20 -15.37
CA PRO A 177 -2.82 3.19 -14.72
C PRO A 177 -2.75 2.54 -13.32
N GLY A 178 -3.50 3.09 -12.37
CA GLY A 178 -3.75 2.42 -11.09
C GLY A 178 -4.54 1.11 -11.27
N HIS A 179 -4.52 0.26 -10.25
CA HIS A 179 -5.17 -1.05 -10.31
C HIS A 179 -5.58 -1.57 -8.93
N TYR A 180 -6.60 -2.44 -8.93
CA TYR A 180 -6.90 -3.31 -7.79
C TYR A 180 -6.06 -4.59 -7.87
N VAL A 181 -6.20 -5.44 -6.85
CA VAL A 181 -5.43 -6.68 -6.68
C VAL A 181 -5.38 -7.53 -7.95
N CYS A 182 -6.49 -7.67 -8.69
CA CYS A 182 -6.60 -8.57 -9.83
C CYS A 182 -6.86 -7.88 -11.18
N GLY A 183 -6.88 -6.54 -11.25
CA GLY A 183 -7.36 -5.89 -12.45
C GLY A 183 -7.45 -4.37 -12.38
N PRO A 184 -7.91 -3.74 -13.47
CA PRO A 184 -8.06 -2.28 -13.54
C PRO A 184 -9.04 -1.75 -12.49
N LEU A 185 -9.02 -0.45 -12.26
CA LEU A 185 -9.92 0.25 -11.33
C LEU A 185 -11.37 0.27 -11.82
N GLU A 186 -12.05 -0.87 -11.74
CA GLU A 186 -13.45 -1.02 -12.11
C GLU A 186 -14.33 -1.35 -10.90
N ALA A 187 -15.61 -1.01 -10.97
CA ALA A 187 -16.57 -1.25 -9.90
C ALA A 187 -16.84 -2.75 -9.68
N GLY A 188 -17.19 -3.11 -8.44
CA GLY A 188 -17.65 -4.47 -8.09
C GLY A 188 -16.54 -5.51 -7.92
N GLN A 189 -15.27 -5.11 -8.04
CA GLN A 189 -14.12 -5.98 -7.82
C GLN A 189 -13.87 -6.21 -6.32
N ASN A 190 -13.38 -7.40 -5.99
CA ASN A 190 -12.87 -7.70 -4.66
C ASN A 190 -11.49 -7.04 -4.49
N MET A 191 -11.35 -6.20 -3.48
CA MET A 191 -10.11 -5.48 -3.20
C MET A 191 -9.26 -6.17 -2.11
N LYS A 192 -9.64 -7.35 -1.62
CA LYS A 192 -8.88 -8.07 -0.61
C LYS A 192 -7.61 -8.70 -1.18
N VAL A 193 -6.46 -8.37 -0.59
CA VAL A 193 -5.17 -9.04 -0.85
C VAL A 193 -4.93 -10.19 0.13
N LEU A 194 -5.43 -10.05 1.36
CA LEU A 194 -5.49 -11.09 2.39
C LEU A 194 -6.88 -11.10 3.02
N PRO A 195 -7.25 -12.15 3.80
CA PRO A 195 -8.40 -12.04 4.68
C PRO A 195 -8.30 -10.76 5.51
N ASN A 196 -9.37 -9.96 5.54
CA ASN A 196 -9.48 -8.72 6.31
C ASN A 196 -8.54 -7.56 5.89
N VAL A 197 -7.78 -7.71 4.80
CA VAL A 197 -6.87 -6.66 4.30
C VAL A 197 -7.21 -6.31 2.86
N GLY A 198 -7.61 -5.08 2.64
CA GLY A 198 -7.83 -4.49 1.34
C GLY A 198 -6.59 -3.77 0.83
N TRP A 199 -6.46 -3.68 -0.49
CA TRP A 199 -5.38 -2.98 -1.15
C TRP A 199 -5.82 -2.38 -2.49
N VAL A 200 -5.27 -1.21 -2.81
CA VAL A 200 -5.37 -0.59 -4.13
C VAL A 200 -4.06 0.13 -4.42
N ASN A 201 -3.51 -0.07 -5.62
CA ASN A 201 -2.38 0.70 -6.09
C ASN A 201 -2.87 1.87 -6.93
N VAL A 202 -2.72 3.07 -6.40
CA VAL A 202 -3.17 4.30 -7.04
C VAL A 202 -2.17 4.75 -8.11
N MET A 203 -0.88 4.66 -7.80
CA MET A 203 0.22 4.89 -8.75
C MET A 203 1.23 3.75 -8.65
N PRO A 204 1.18 2.74 -9.54
CA PRO A 204 2.16 1.65 -9.57
C PRO A 204 3.56 2.10 -10.01
N ALA A 205 3.62 3.20 -10.76
CA ALA A 205 4.86 3.80 -11.21
C ALA A 205 4.64 5.31 -11.44
N ALA A 206 5.56 6.13 -10.95
CA ALA A 206 5.51 7.57 -11.13
C ALA A 206 6.90 8.20 -11.20
N ASP A 207 6.99 9.31 -11.92
CA ASP A 207 8.12 10.23 -11.82
C ASP A 207 7.98 10.99 -10.49
N ALA A 208 8.95 10.81 -9.60
CA ALA A 208 9.00 11.46 -8.31
C ALA A 208 9.95 12.66 -8.33
N ALA A 209 9.55 13.73 -7.65
CA ALA A 209 10.43 14.83 -7.28
C ALA A 209 10.26 15.15 -5.80
N VAL A 210 11.35 15.03 -5.05
CA VAL A 210 11.44 15.31 -3.63
C VAL A 210 12.25 16.59 -3.44
N ASP A 211 11.69 17.55 -2.70
CA ASP A 211 12.37 18.76 -2.26
C ASP A 211 11.89 19.07 -0.83
N VAL A 212 12.52 18.42 0.15
CA VAL A 212 12.18 18.55 1.56
C VAL A 212 13.40 18.89 2.39
N LYS A 213 13.15 19.49 3.54
CA LYS A 213 14.15 19.74 4.57
C LYS A 213 13.74 19.02 5.84
N ILE A 214 14.54 18.04 6.26
CA ILE A 214 14.30 17.23 7.46
C ILE A 214 15.41 17.51 8.47
N ASN A 215 15.06 17.97 9.67
CA ASN A 215 15.99 18.30 10.75
C ASN A 215 17.13 19.25 10.31
N GLY A 216 16.82 20.20 9.43
CA GLY A 216 17.81 21.12 8.90
C GLY A 216 18.57 20.63 7.65
N GLN A 217 18.50 19.34 7.32
CA GLN A 217 19.16 18.75 6.17
C GLN A 217 18.25 18.81 4.93
N ASN A 218 18.78 19.29 3.82
CA ASN A 218 18.07 19.27 2.55
C ASN A 218 18.16 17.88 1.95
N ILE A 219 17.01 17.32 1.57
CA ILE A 219 16.88 16.07 0.84
C ILE A 219 16.14 16.43 -0.44
N LYS A 220 16.88 16.39 -1.54
CA LYS A 220 16.38 16.79 -2.85
C LYS A 220 16.87 15.83 -3.91
N PHE A 221 15.94 15.13 -4.54
CA PHE A 221 16.24 14.15 -5.59
C PHE A 221 15.02 13.93 -6.49
N THR A 222 15.27 13.32 -7.63
CA THR A 222 14.25 12.76 -8.52
C THR A 222 14.43 11.25 -8.60
N GLY A 223 13.38 10.53 -8.97
CA GLY A 223 13.49 9.11 -9.27
C GLY A 223 12.15 8.42 -9.41
N ASN A 224 12.08 7.16 -8.99
CA ASN A 224 10.89 6.32 -9.08
C ASN A 224 10.02 6.52 -7.85
N GLY A 225 8.73 6.76 -8.06
CA GLY A 225 7.76 6.88 -6.98
C GLY A 225 6.56 5.97 -7.14
N TYR A 226 5.86 5.81 -6.02
CA TYR A 226 4.79 4.86 -5.86
C TYR A 226 3.74 5.40 -4.87
N HIS A 227 2.47 5.05 -5.07
CA HIS A 227 1.39 5.37 -4.13
C HIS A 227 0.34 4.25 -4.07
N ASP A 228 0.06 3.76 -2.87
CA ASP A 228 -1.04 2.84 -2.61
C ASP A 228 -1.80 3.14 -1.33
N LYS A 229 -2.78 2.28 -1.08
CA LYS A 229 -3.47 2.19 0.20
C LYS A 229 -3.62 0.76 0.65
N ASN A 230 -3.61 0.57 1.97
CA ASN A 230 -4.21 -0.60 2.59
C ASN A 230 -5.20 -0.20 3.68
N TRP A 231 -6.14 -1.11 3.95
CA TRP A 231 -7.09 -0.97 5.03
C TRP A 231 -7.57 -2.33 5.53
N GLY A 232 -8.22 -2.36 6.69
CA GLY A 232 -8.73 -3.60 7.25
C GLY A 232 -9.71 -3.42 8.40
N ASP A 233 -10.49 -4.47 8.64
CA ASP A 233 -11.48 -4.59 9.72
C ASP A 233 -10.96 -5.38 10.93
N ALA A 234 -9.72 -5.88 10.86
CA ALA A 234 -9.03 -6.61 11.93
C ALA A 234 -7.55 -6.17 12.03
N PRO A 235 -6.84 -6.48 13.12
CA PRO A 235 -5.41 -6.19 13.23
C PRO A 235 -4.62 -6.74 12.04
N PHE A 236 -3.77 -5.92 11.41
CA PHE A 236 -3.04 -6.30 10.21
C PHE A 236 -2.19 -7.57 10.42
N LEU A 237 -1.43 -7.62 11.52
CA LEU A 237 -0.60 -8.79 11.88
C LEU A 237 -1.41 -10.06 12.22
N ALA A 238 -2.73 -9.95 12.39
CA ALA A 238 -3.63 -11.09 12.52
C ALA A 238 -4.04 -11.70 11.17
N SER A 239 -3.63 -11.11 10.04
CA SER A 239 -4.03 -11.54 8.70
C SER A 239 -2.94 -12.28 7.92
N LEU A 240 -1.68 -12.20 8.36
CA LEU A 240 -0.53 -12.82 7.69
C LEU A 240 0.41 -13.58 8.65
N ASN A 241 1.17 -14.51 8.07
CA ASN A 241 2.35 -15.14 8.69
C ASN A 241 3.66 -14.69 8.02
N GLY A 242 3.59 -14.19 6.79
CA GLY A 242 4.73 -13.65 6.06
C GLY A 242 4.25 -12.74 4.93
N TRP A 243 5.09 -11.80 4.55
CA TRP A 243 4.77 -10.83 3.51
C TRP A 243 6.07 -10.36 2.89
N TYR A 244 6.18 -10.53 1.58
CA TYR A 244 7.09 -9.77 0.74
C TYR A 244 6.25 -8.88 -0.15
N TRP A 245 6.63 -7.61 -0.22
CA TRP A 245 6.01 -6.64 -1.12
C TRP A 245 7.07 -5.67 -1.59
N GLY A 246 6.90 -5.15 -2.79
CA GLY A 246 7.74 -4.07 -3.25
C GLY A 246 7.36 -3.60 -4.63
N HIS A 247 8.11 -2.61 -5.08
CA HIS A 247 8.11 -2.15 -6.45
C HIS A 247 9.55 -1.92 -6.93
N ALA A 248 9.72 -2.02 -8.23
CA ALA A 248 11.02 -1.92 -8.87
C ALA A 248 10.89 -1.36 -10.27
N THR A 249 11.89 -0.61 -10.72
CA THR A 249 11.99 -0.09 -12.08
C THR A 249 13.33 -0.50 -12.68
N PHE A 250 13.33 -1.08 -13.88
CA PHE A 250 14.53 -1.42 -14.62
C PHE A 250 14.29 -1.19 -16.12
N GLY A 251 15.10 -0.35 -16.74
CA GLY A 251 14.84 0.10 -18.10
C GLY A 251 13.44 0.72 -18.22
N ASP A 252 12.66 0.23 -19.19
CA ASP A 252 11.29 0.70 -19.43
C ASP A 252 10.22 -0.09 -18.64
N TYR A 253 10.64 -1.06 -17.82
CA TYR A 253 9.76 -1.90 -17.02
C TYR A 253 9.57 -1.34 -15.61
N ASN A 254 8.33 -1.37 -15.12
CA ASN A 254 7.99 -1.05 -13.74
C ASN A 254 7.17 -2.23 -13.19
N ILE A 255 7.57 -2.76 -12.04
CA ILE A 255 6.96 -3.92 -11.41
C ILE A 255 6.43 -3.53 -10.05
N VAL A 256 5.24 -4.01 -9.71
CA VAL A 256 4.72 -4.07 -8.35
C VAL A 256 4.46 -5.53 -8.04
N PHE A 257 4.87 -6.00 -6.86
CA PHE A 257 4.75 -7.40 -6.50
C PHE A 257 4.39 -7.57 -5.03
N PHE A 258 3.72 -8.69 -4.75
CA PHE A 258 3.63 -9.25 -3.42
C PHE A 258 3.60 -10.78 -3.45
N ASP A 259 4.17 -11.36 -2.40
CA ASP A 259 4.22 -12.80 -2.12
C ASP A 259 4.04 -12.98 -0.61
N MET A 260 2.82 -13.34 -0.22
CA MET A 260 2.35 -13.31 1.16
C MET A 260 1.89 -14.70 1.60
N LEU A 261 2.00 -14.97 2.90
CA LEU A 261 1.37 -16.11 3.54
C LEU A 261 0.25 -15.61 4.45
N ASP A 262 -0.96 -16.11 4.24
CA ASP A 262 -2.05 -15.89 5.20
C ASP A 262 -1.83 -16.70 6.51
N LYS A 263 -2.73 -16.54 7.48
CA LYS A 263 -2.64 -17.28 8.76
C LYS A 263 -2.70 -18.80 8.65
N ASN A 264 -3.18 -19.34 7.54
CA ASN A 264 -3.20 -20.77 7.27
C ASN A 264 -1.99 -21.22 6.44
N ASN A 265 -1.00 -20.34 6.24
CA ASN A 265 0.16 -20.54 5.37
C ASN A 265 -0.21 -20.80 3.90
N VAL A 266 -1.35 -20.28 3.45
CA VAL A 266 -1.68 -20.29 2.03
C VAL A 266 -0.97 -19.12 1.37
N GLU A 267 -0.17 -19.43 0.34
CA GLU A 267 0.54 -18.43 -0.46
C GLU A 267 -0.45 -17.62 -1.31
N LYS A 268 -0.31 -16.29 -1.24
CA LYS A 268 -1.06 -15.29 -1.98
C LYS A 268 -0.07 -14.41 -2.71
N VAL A 269 -0.12 -14.43 -4.03
CA VAL A 269 0.80 -13.68 -4.87
C VAL A 269 0.06 -12.68 -5.73
N GLY A 270 0.74 -11.61 -6.10
CA GLY A 270 0.28 -10.71 -7.13
C GLY A 270 1.44 -9.95 -7.74
N GLY A 271 1.29 -9.67 -9.03
CA GLY A 271 2.31 -9.04 -9.85
C GLY A 271 1.65 -8.16 -10.88
N TYR A 272 2.18 -6.95 -11.03
CA TYR A 272 1.73 -5.98 -12.01
C TYR A 272 2.93 -5.38 -12.71
N VAL A 273 2.97 -5.50 -14.03
CA VAL A 273 4.12 -5.09 -14.85
C VAL A 273 3.68 -4.11 -15.90
N LEU A 274 4.30 -2.94 -15.90
CA LEU A 274 4.20 -1.94 -16.94
C LEU A 274 5.44 -1.96 -17.82
N LYS A 275 5.26 -1.82 -19.13
CA LYS A 275 6.31 -1.47 -20.09
C LYS A 275 5.88 -0.25 -20.87
N ASP A 276 6.67 0.81 -20.86
CA ASP A 276 6.33 2.10 -21.51
C ASP A 276 4.92 2.61 -21.09
N GLY A 277 4.59 2.43 -19.81
CA GLY A 277 3.30 2.82 -19.23
C GLY A 277 2.10 1.96 -19.62
N LYS A 278 2.31 0.86 -20.35
CA LYS A 278 1.27 -0.11 -20.72
C LYS A 278 1.38 -1.37 -19.88
N VAL A 279 0.24 -1.92 -19.48
CA VAL A 279 0.18 -3.21 -18.78
C VAL A 279 0.64 -4.31 -19.72
N VAL A 280 1.64 -5.08 -19.28
CA VAL A 280 2.18 -6.25 -19.98
C VAL A 280 2.19 -7.50 -19.10
N GLY A 281 1.81 -7.38 -17.84
CA GLY A 281 1.66 -8.49 -16.92
C GLY A 281 0.72 -8.12 -15.78
N ASN A 282 -0.26 -8.98 -15.49
CA ASN A 282 -1.11 -8.85 -14.31
C ASN A 282 -1.48 -10.24 -13.78
N THR A 283 -1.09 -10.54 -12.55
CA THR A 283 -1.53 -11.74 -11.84
C THR A 283 -1.88 -11.44 -10.39
N CYS A 284 -2.80 -12.22 -9.84
CA CYS A 284 -3.22 -12.14 -8.43
C CYS A 284 -3.46 -13.51 -7.78
N THR A 285 -3.03 -14.60 -8.45
CA THR A 285 -3.23 -15.97 -7.94
C THR A 285 -2.02 -16.88 -8.13
N THR A 286 -1.42 -16.90 -9.33
CA THR A 286 -0.29 -17.78 -9.70
C THR A 286 0.59 -17.12 -10.76
N GLY A 287 1.80 -17.61 -11.00
CA GLY A 287 2.66 -17.07 -12.06
C GLY A 287 3.52 -15.88 -11.63
N LEU A 288 3.56 -15.57 -10.33
CA LEU A 288 4.60 -14.78 -9.70
C LEU A 288 5.19 -15.58 -8.54
N ARG A 289 6.50 -15.47 -8.34
CA ARG A 289 7.21 -16.07 -7.21
C ARG A 289 8.31 -15.14 -6.74
N VAL A 290 8.34 -14.86 -5.43
CA VAL A 290 9.39 -14.05 -4.82
C VAL A 290 10.05 -14.84 -3.70
N ARG A 291 11.37 -15.01 -3.75
CA ARG A 291 12.11 -15.80 -2.74
C ARG A 291 13.39 -15.13 -2.28
N PRO A 292 13.67 -15.14 -0.96
CA PRO A 292 14.94 -14.65 -0.46
C PRO A 292 16.11 -15.52 -0.93
N VAL A 293 17.28 -14.91 -1.10
CA VAL A 293 18.52 -15.61 -1.40
C VAL A 293 19.30 -15.81 -0.10
N GLY A 294 19.69 -17.05 0.19
CA GLY A 294 20.55 -17.36 1.34
C GLY A 294 19.88 -17.30 2.71
N THR A 295 18.57 -17.03 2.80
CA THR A 295 17.79 -17.10 4.04
C THR A 295 16.53 -17.96 3.86
N PRO A 296 15.92 -18.48 4.96
CA PRO A 296 14.75 -19.35 4.86
C PRO A 296 13.50 -18.68 4.29
N TYR A 297 12.68 -19.46 3.60
CA TYR A 297 11.30 -19.13 3.25
C TYR A 297 10.35 -20.20 3.84
N PRO A 298 9.31 -19.83 4.58
CA PRO A 298 8.98 -18.46 4.98
C PRO A 298 9.94 -17.90 6.04
N PRO A 299 10.05 -16.57 6.14
CA PRO A 299 10.88 -15.96 7.16
C PRO A 299 10.19 -16.03 8.52
N THR A 300 10.97 -16.24 9.57
CA THR A 300 10.52 -16.23 10.97
C THR A 300 11.19 -15.10 11.75
N LEU A 301 10.71 -14.75 12.94
CA LEU A 301 11.35 -13.73 13.80
C LEU A 301 12.84 -14.05 14.07
N GLY A 302 13.20 -15.33 14.15
CA GLY A 302 14.60 -15.75 14.32
C GLY A 302 15.44 -15.78 13.03
N SER A 303 14.83 -15.54 11.87
CA SER A 303 15.53 -15.55 10.59
C SER A 303 16.28 -14.23 10.37
N THR A 304 17.49 -14.31 9.83
CA THR A 304 18.21 -13.12 9.37
C THR A 304 17.49 -12.48 8.20
N ASN A 305 17.58 -11.15 8.09
CA ASN A 305 17.07 -10.44 6.92
C ASN A 305 17.83 -10.85 5.65
N PRO A 306 17.12 -11.09 4.52
CA PRO A 306 17.78 -11.35 3.25
C PRO A 306 18.48 -10.08 2.76
N THR A 307 19.65 -10.25 2.13
CA THR A 307 20.31 -9.17 1.38
C THR A 307 19.92 -9.15 -0.09
N GLN A 308 19.28 -10.22 -0.57
CA GLN A 308 18.83 -10.35 -1.95
C GLN A 308 17.53 -11.14 -2.05
N MET A 309 16.75 -10.85 -3.09
CA MET A 309 15.52 -11.57 -3.43
C MET A 309 15.46 -11.86 -4.92
N THR A 310 15.00 -13.06 -5.27
CA THR A 310 14.62 -13.40 -6.64
C THR A 310 13.15 -13.08 -6.85
N LEU A 311 12.82 -12.58 -8.03
CA LEU A 311 11.46 -12.38 -8.50
C LEU A 311 11.35 -13.03 -9.88
N ASN A 312 10.38 -13.92 -10.04
CA ASN A 312 10.05 -14.55 -11.33
C ASN A 312 8.58 -14.29 -11.63
N MET A 313 8.25 -13.90 -12.85
CA MET A 313 6.87 -13.70 -13.28
C MET A 313 6.69 -14.01 -14.77
N THR A 314 5.65 -14.76 -15.11
CA THR A 314 5.21 -14.93 -16.50
C THR A 314 4.37 -13.73 -16.92
N LEU A 315 4.73 -13.07 -18.01
CA LEU A 315 4.02 -11.92 -18.61
C LEU A 315 2.85 -12.36 -19.49
N ASP A 316 2.00 -11.41 -19.91
CA ASP A 316 0.76 -11.68 -20.66
C ASP A 316 1.02 -12.35 -22.03
N ASP A 317 2.20 -12.11 -22.63
CA ASP A 317 2.63 -12.73 -23.89
C ASP A 317 3.34 -14.08 -23.71
N GLY A 318 3.47 -14.55 -22.46
CA GLY A 318 4.14 -15.79 -22.09
C GLY A 318 5.66 -15.67 -21.96
N THR A 319 6.24 -14.48 -22.10
CA THR A 319 7.66 -14.26 -21.77
C THR A 319 7.88 -14.30 -20.26
N GLU A 320 9.04 -14.78 -19.84
CA GLU A 320 9.42 -14.81 -18.42
C GLU A 320 10.19 -13.53 -18.08
N LEU A 321 9.78 -12.91 -16.97
CA LEU A 321 10.52 -11.87 -16.27
C LEU A 321 11.26 -12.52 -15.11
N ASP A 322 12.58 -12.46 -15.15
CA ASP A 322 13.45 -12.90 -14.07
C ASP A 322 14.23 -11.71 -13.53
N ALA A 323 14.22 -11.52 -12.21
CA ALA A 323 14.91 -10.41 -11.57
C ALA A 323 15.60 -10.81 -10.26
N LEU A 324 16.71 -10.12 -9.97
CA LEU A 324 17.42 -10.16 -8.69
C LEU A 324 17.38 -8.78 -8.05
N LEU A 325 16.71 -8.67 -6.91
CA LEU A 325 16.74 -7.50 -6.05
C LEU A 325 17.92 -7.62 -5.08
N THR A 326 18.69 -6.54 -4.88
CA THR A 326 19.86 -6.51 -3.99
C THR A 326 19.79 -5.29 -3.07
N VAL A 327 19.76 -5.54 -1.75
CA VAL A 327 19.71 -4.49 -0.72
C VAL A 327 20.94 -3.58 -0.85
N LYS A 328 20.71 -2.26 -0.88
CA LYS A 328 21.77 -1.26 -0.71
C LYS A 328 21.74 -0.61 0.66
N LYS A 329 20.55 -0.20 1.11
CA LYS A 329 20.34 0.49 2.40
C LYS A 329 19.09 -0.02 3.07
N THR A 330 19.12 -0.02 4.40
CA THR A 330 17.92 -0.26 5.20
C THR A 330 17.21 1.07 5.42
N GLN A 331 15.91 1.16 5.14
CA GLN A 331 15.12 2.34 5.49
C GLN A 331 14.59 2.22 6.93
N ILE A 332 14.18 1.01 7.32
CA ILE A 332 13.74 0.69 8.68
C ILE A 332 13.91 -0.81 8.93
N ASP A 333 14.29 -1.17 10.16
CA ASP A 333 14.29 -2.54 10.65
C ASP A 333 13.87 -2.54 12.12
N ILE A 334 12.68 -3.11 12.39
CA ILE A 334 12.07 -3.20 13.72
C ILE A 334 11.72 -4.66 14.06
N GLU A 335 12.61 -5.59 13.70
CA GLU A 335 12.55 -7.03 13.97
C GLU A 335 11.44 -7.77 13.21
N LEU A 336 10.17 -7.45 13.44
CA LEU A 336 9.04 -8.07 12.73
C LEU A 336 8.80 -7.47 11.34
N TYR A 337 9.39 -6.32 11.08
CA TYR A 337 9.21 -5.57 9.85
C TYR A 337 10.53 -4.92 9.43
N SER A 338 10.84 -5.04 8.15
CA SER A 338 12.02 -4.41 7.56
C SER A 338 11.69 -3.89 6.16
N ARG A 339 12.27 -2.76 5.79
CA ARG A 339 12.17 -2.18 4.44
C ARG A 339 13.53 -1.72 3.96
N TRP A 340 13.80 -1.97 2.69
CA TRP A 340 15.06 -1.63 2.05
C TRP A 340 14.82 -0.83 0.78
N ILE A 341 15.85 -0.07 0.43
CA ILE A 341 16.06 0.38 -0.94
C ILE A 341 17.28 -0.34 -1.52
N GLY A 342 17.25 -0.55 -2.81
CA GLY A 342 18.30 -1.30 -3.48
C GLY A 342 18.22 -1.23 -4.99
N SER A 343 18.93 -2.16 -5.61
CA SER A 343 18.90 -2.34 -7.05
C SER A 343 18.03 -3.51 -7.44
N ILE A 344 17.58 -3.48 -8.69
CA ILE A 344 17.04 -4.62 -9.41
C ILE A 344 17.91 -4.87 -10.65
N ASP A 345 18.26 -6.13 -10.90
CA ASP A 345 18.79 -6.59 -12.18
C ASP A 345 17.73 -7.49 -12.81
N GLY A 346 17.06 -7.00 -13.85
CA GLY A 346 15.90 -7.66 -14.46
C GLY A 346 16.16 -8.09 -15.90
N THR A 347 15.55 -9.20 -16.28
CA THR A 347 15.58 -9.76 -17.64
C THR A 347 14.17 -10.10 -18.11
N VAL A 348 13.87 -9.82 -19.38
CA VAL A 348 12.62 -10.20 -20.06
C VAL A 348 12.97 -10.70 -21.45
N GLY A 349 12.96 -12.03 -21.64
CA GLY A 349 13.54 -12.64 -22.84
C GLY A 349 15.03 -12.28 -23.00
N ASP A 350 15.41 -11.71 -24.16
CA ASP A 350 16.79 -11.28 -24.43
C ASP A 350 17.12 -9.88 -23.87
N TYR A 351 16.13 -9.16 -23.32
CA TYR A 351 16.34 -7.84 -22.75
C TYR A 351 16.85 -7.93 -21.32
N ALA A 352 17.88 -7.15 -20.97
CA ALA A 352 18.42 -7.06 -19.63
C ALA A 352 18.68 -5.60 -19.26
N ALA A 353 18.29 -5.19 -18.06
CA ALA A 353 18.58 -3.86 -17.53
C ALA A 353 18.65 -3.88 -16.00
N SER A 354 19.28 -2.85 -15.45
CA SER A 354 19.32 -2.62 -14.00
C SER A 354 18.55 -1.34 -13.66
N GLY A 355 18.12 -1.22 -12.41
CA GLY A 355 17.55 0.01 -11.89
C GLY A 355 17.38 -0.02 -10.38
N SER A 356 16.41 0.71 -9.87
CA SER A 356 16.17 0.87 -8.44
C SER A 356 14.90 0.15 -7.98
N ALA A 357 14.89 -0.24 -6.71
CA ALA A 357 13.77 -0.93 -6.10
C ALA A 357 13.62 -0.53 -4.63
N LEU A 358 12.39 -0.64 -4.14
CA LEU A 358 12.05 -0.61 -2.73
C LEU A 358 11.17 -1.81 -2.43
N TRP A 359 11.51 -2.54 -1.36
CA TRP A 359 10.73 -3.68 -0.94
C TRP A 359 10.81 -3.84 0.57
N GLU A 360 9.84 -4.56 1.10
CA GLU A 360 9.67 -4.79 2.51
C GLU A 360 9.29 -6.22 2.82
N GLN A 361 9.49 -6.57 4.08
CA GLN A 361 9.22 -7.88 4.62
C GLN A 361 8.51 -7.76 5.98
N PHE A 362 7.47 -8.55 6.19
CA PHE A 362 7.02 -8.92 7.54
C PHE A 362 7.46 -10.34 7.91
N LYS A 363 7.97 -10.47 9.13
CA LYS A 363 8.21 -11.72 9.85
C LYS A 363 7.19 -11.81 10.96
N VAL A 364 6.33 -12.81 10.94
CA VAL A 364 5.37 -13.01 12.05
C VAL A 364 5.71 -14.31 12.75
N ALA A 365 5.52 -14.35 14.07
CA ALA A 365 5.61 -15.59 14.82
C ALA A 365 4.52 -16.56 14.33
N SER A 366 4.94 -17.77 13.95
CA SER A 366 4.05 -18.89 13.64
C SER A 366 3.43 -19.48 14.90
#